data_AF-A0A0T0M312-F1
#
_entry.id   AF-A0A0T0M312-F1
#
_cell.length_a   1.000
_cell.length_b   1.000
_cell.length_c   1.000
_cell.angle_alpha   90.00
_cell.angle_beta   90.00
_cell.angle_gamma   90.00
#
_symmetry.space_group_name_H-M   'P 1'
#
loop_
_entity.id
_entity.type
_entity.pdbx_description
1 polymer ?
#
loop_
_entity_poly.entity_id
_entity_poly.type
_entity_poly.pdbx_seq_one_letter_code
_entity_poly.pdbx_strand_id
1 'polypeptide(L)'
;MKLGLLLLAALPIATYAQDSIAISHSHEYPNTFSSGSANVQPFTNTSRKFNDWSVSVGGGPAFMTFSDVRSFYGDKVNWGWNAYASIDKQISHTFGIDLQYQMGETKQQAELATNPAAGIANAWTKYKQISLLGDINFSNLLRRVDNKSPYRWALHGYLGGGLMAFKTELIDNDASRWSTNPPRIPIKNDQKFELSSFFWQAAVGLKYNVSKLVDLEARVIYINSMDEEFDGGGEGRSLDTPTGDRINYNLINDSYSDGAMSFTLGLSFKLGKHNTHLAWHDPLQEVYGRMYDLENTSTELVVCEKGDMDNDGVCDDWDRQLDTPAGARVDGAGVALDLDLDGVIDLYDKCVTVAGPQENNGCPK
;
A
#
# COMPACT_ATOMS: atom_id res chain seq x y z
N MET A 1 -24.27 -24.60 -6.43
CA MET A 1 -22.91 -24.59 -7.00
C MET A 1 -22.01 -23.79 -6.08
N LYS A 2 -20.87 -24.35 -5.68
CA LYS A 2 -20.04 -23.86 -4.56
C LYS A 2 -19.31 -22.57 -4.93
N LEU A 3 -19.53 -21.51 -4.15
CA LEU A 3 -18.85 -20.21 -4.23
C LEU A 3 -17.31 -20.34 -4.24
N GLY A 4 -16.78 -21.38 -3.58
CA GLY A 4 -15.35 -21.68 -3.53
C GLY A 4 -14.72 -22.07 -4.87
N LEU A 5 -15.48 -22.61 -5.84
CA LEU A 5 -14.94 -22.91 -7.18
C LEU A 5 -14.79 -21.63 -8.02
N LEU A 6 -15.58 -20.60 -7.73
CA LEU A 6 -15.56 -19.34 -8.48
C LEU A 6 -14.36 -18.46 -8.07
N LEU A 7 -14.00 -18.48 -6.79
CA LEU A 7 -12.79 -17.83 -6.25
C LEU A 7 -11.49 -18.50 -6.72
N LEU A 8 -11.46 -19.84 -6.82
CA LEU A 8 -10.33 -20.59 -7.37
C LEU A 8 -10.13 -20.38 -8.88
N ALA A 9 -11.21 -20.07 -9.62
CA ALA A 9 -11.12 -19.72 -11.04
C ALA A 9 -10.76 -18.24 -11.29
N ALA A 10 -11.13 -17.32 -10.40
CA ALA A 10 -10.86 -15.89 -10.56
C ALA A 10 -9.38 -15.52 -10.38
N LEU A 11 -8.66 -16.20 -9.47
CA LEU A 11 -7.24 -15.95 -9.19
C LEU A 11 -6.32 -16.17 -10.42
N PRO A 12 -6.38 -17.31 -11.14
CA PRO A 12 -5.54 -17.51 -12.32
C PRO A 12 -5.94 -16.57 -13.48
N ILE A 13 -7.22 -16.23 -13.64
CA ILE A 13 -7.66 -15.32 -14.71
C ILE A 13 -7.09 -13.90 -14.48
N ALA A 14 -7.05 -13.43 -13.23
CA ALA A 14 -6.43 -12.15 -12.88
C ALA A 14 -4.91 -12.13 -13.10
N THR A 15 -4.21 -13.26 -12.88
CA THR A 15 -2.76 -13.36 -13.15
C THR A 15 -2.45 -13.46 -14.65
N TYR A 16 -3.25 -14.19 -15.43
CA TYR A 16 -3.06 -14.29 -16.89
C TYR A 16 -3.44 -13.01 -17.65
N ALA A 17 -4.33 -12.18 -17.11
CA ALA A 17 -4.67 -10.89 -17.70
C ALA A 17 -3.51 -9.87 -17.68
N GLN A 18 -2.48 -10.07 -16.84
CA GLN A 18 -1.30 -9.20 -16.79
C GLN A 18 -0.17 -9.65 -17.74
N ASP A 19 -0.15 -10.91 -18.18
CA ASP A 19 0.90 -11.42 -19.09
C ASP A 19 0.71 -10.97 -20.54
N SER A 20 -0.52 -10.59 -20.94
CA SER A 20 -0.84 -10.16 -22.32
C SER A 20 -0.49 -8.70 -22.63
N ILE A 21 0.10 -7.97 -21.69
CA ILE A 21 0.46 -6.55 -21.82
C ILE A 21 1.96 -6.36 -22.12
N ALA A 22 2.64 -7.38 -22.64
CA ALA A 22 4.03 -7.24 -23.08
C ALA A 22 4.15 -6.10 -24.11
N ILE A 23 4.73 -4.98 -23.68
CA ILE A 23 4.91 -3.79 -24.51
C ILE A 23 5.96 -4.10 -25.56
N SER A 24 5.48 -4.29 -26.80
CA SER A 24 6.32 -4.22 -27.99
C SER A 24 6.97 -2.84 -28.04
N HIS A 25 8.30 -2.78 -28.07
CA HIS A 25 9.07 -1.57 -28.40
C HIS A 25 8.85 -1.22 -29.88
N SER A 26 7.64 -0.80 -30.26
CA SER A 26 7.38 -0.19 -31.56
C SER A 26 7.12 1.30 -31.36
N HIS A 27 7.68 2.11 -32.27
CA HIS A 27 7.55 3.57 -32.34
C HIS A 27 6.11 4.05 -32.65
N GLU A 28 5.09 3.41 -32.08
CA GLU A 28 3.69 3.76 -32.31
C GLU A 28 3.10 4.56 -31.13
N TYR A 29 2.25 5.52 -31.52
CA TYR A 29 1.49 6.45 -30.67
C TYR A 29 0.80 5.76 -29.47
N PRO A 30 0.55 6.50 -28.37
CA PRO A 30 0.05 5.92 -27.12
C PRO A 30 -1.29 5.18 -27.34
N ASN A 31 -1.36 3.94 -26.86
CA ASN A 31 -2.62 3.22 -26.74
C ASN A 31 -3.18 3.42 -25.31
N THR A 32 -4.42 3.01 -25.07
CA THR A 32 -5.10 3.13 -23.77
C THR A 32 -4.39 2.42 -22.60
N PHE A 33 -3.30 1.71 -22.85
CA PHE A 33 -2.53 0.92 -21.89
C PHE A 33 -1.07 1.38 -21.74
N SER A 34 -0.61 2.40 -22.48
CA SER A 34 0.76 2.91 -22.37
C SER A 34 0.78 4.43 -22.17
N SER A 35 1.62 4.90 -21.25
CA SER A 35 1.78 6.33 -20.95
C SER A 35 2.59 7.10 -22.00
N GLY A 36 2.92 6.48 -23.14
CA GLY A 36 3.84 7.05 -24.14
C GLY A 36 5.30 7.17 -23.67
N SER A 37 5.66 6.61 -22.50
CA SER A 37 7.05 6.59 -22.01
C SER A 37 7.90 5.63 -22.85
N ALA A 38 8.93 6.13 -23.53
CA ALA A 38 9.87 5.34 -24.35
C ALA A 38 10.65 4.26 -23.55
N ASN A 39 10.64 4.35 -22.22
CA ASN A 39 11.21 3.35 -21.32
C ASN A 39 10.10 2.75 -20.46
N VAL A 40 9.46 1.68 -20.95
CA VAL A 40 8.63 0.81 -20.11
C VAL A 40 9.43 -0.44 -19.77
N GLN A 41 9.59 -0.70 -18.47
CA GLN A 41 10.24 -1.90 -17.98
C GLN A 41 9.16 -2.93 -17.62
N PRO A 42 9.33 -4.21 -17.95
CA PRO A 42 8.41 -5.25 -17.49
C PRO A 42 8.38 -5.29 -15.96
N PHE A 43 7.23 -5.65 -15.39
CA PHE A 43 7.05 -5.74 -13.93
C PHE A 43 7.70 -7.01 -13.37
N THR A 44 9.03 -7.08 -13.45
CA THR A 44 9.84 -8.19 -12.95
C THR A 44 10.46 -7.85 -11.59
N ASN A 45 10.94 -8.86 -10.86
CA ASN A 45 11.69 -8.64 -9.62
C ASN A 45 12.98 -7.83 -9.83
N THR A 46 13.51 -7.76 -11.05
CA THR A 46 14.72 -6.99 -11.37
C THR A 46 14.43 -5.49 -11.50
N SER A 47 13.21 -5.09 -11.89
CA SER A 47 12.81 -3.68 -12.02
C SER A 47 12.28 -3.06 -10.72
N ARG A 48 12.14 -3.85 -9.64
CA ARG A 48 11.74 -3.34 -8.32
C ARG A 48 12.77 -2.34 -7.81
N LYS A 49 12.28 -1.17 -7.38
CA LYS A 49 13.10 -0.10 -6.79
C LYS A 49 13.13 -0.12 -5.25
N PHE A 50 12.12 -0.74 -4.63
CA PHE A 50 11.86 -0.65 -3.18
C PHE A 50 11.70 -2.03 -2.56
N ASN A 51 12.04 -2.12 -1.28
CA ASN A 51 11.58 -3.22 -0.44
C ASN A 51 10.08 -3.04 -0.18
N ASP A 52 9.33 -4.13 -0.19
CA ASP A 52 7.88 -4.12 -0.12
C ASP A 52 7.32 -5.23 0.79
N TRP A 53 8.20 -5.93 1.51
CA TRP A 53 7.86 -6.93 2.51
C TRP A 53 8.42 -6.50 3.86
N SER A 54 7.67 -6.76 4.92
CA SER A 54 8.14 -6.66 6.30
C SER A 54 7.62 -7.81 7.16
N VAL A 55 8.31 -8.04 8.28
CA VAL A 55 7.82 -8.88 9.37
C VAL A 55 7.70 -8.01 10.60
N SER A 56 6.51 -7.94 11.19
CA SER A 56 6.25 -7.13 12.38
C SER A 56 5.95 -8.02 13.58
N VAL A 57 6.48 -7.64 14.74
CA VAL A 57 6.22 -8.32 16.01
C VAL A 57 6.00 -7.28 17.10
N GLY A 58 5.06 -7.52 17.99
CA GLY A 58 4.78 -6.58 19.07
C GLY A 58 3.92 -7.16 20.16
N GLY A 59 3.73 -6.40 21.22
CA GLY A 59 2.86 -6.78 22.32
C GLY A 59 2.65 -5.65 23.31
N GLY A 60 1.73 -5.88 24.24
CA GLY A 60 1.36 -4.91 25.26
C GLY A 60 0.09 -5.31 26.00
N PRO A 61 -0.52 -4.40 26.77
CA PRO A 61 -1.71 -4.71 27.55
C PRO A 61 -2.95 -4.92 26.67
N ALA A 62 -3.87 -5.74 27.17
CA ALA A 62 -5.17 -6.02 26.57
C ALA A 62 -6.28 -5.93 27.61
N PHE A 63 -7.43 -5.41 27.19
CA PHE A 63 -8.56 -5.13 28.07
C PHE A 63 -9.86 -5.52 27.37
N MET A 64 -10.73 -6.21 28.08
CA MET A 64 -12.13 -6.40 27.69
C MET A 64 -12.88 -5.10 27.99
N THR A 65 -13.44 -4.45 26.97
CA THR A 65 -13.83 -3.02 27.04
C THR A 65 -15.28 -2.77 26.66
N PHE A 66 -15.73 -3.40 25.59
CA PHE A 66 -17.08 -3.25 25.05
C PHE A 66 -17.82 -4.58 25.19
N SER A 67 -18.13 -4.94 26.42
CA SER A 67 -18.70 -6.24 26.80
C SER A 67 -19.54 -6.11 28.07
N ASP A 68 -20.08 -7.23 28.54
CA ASP A 68 -20.75 -7.35 29.83
C ASP A 68 -19.76 -7.40 30.98
N VAL A 69 -18.79 -8.30 30.88
CA VAL A 69 -17.72 -8.53 31.83
C VAL A 69 -16.50 -7.74 31.40
N ARG A 70 -16.10 -6.71 32.17
CA ARG A 70 -15.12 -5.70 31.75
C ARG A 70 -13.82 -5.73 32.54
N SER A 71 -12.72 -5.35 31.88
CA SER A 71 -11.42 -5.19 32.54
C SER A 71 -11.35 -3.97 33.47
N PHE A 72 -12.25 -3.00 33.29
CA PHE A 72 -12.37 -1.83 34.15
C PHE A 72 -13.57 -2.03 35.07
N TYR A 73 -13.32 -2.30 36.35
CA TYR A 73 -14.35 -2.58 37.35
C TYR A 73 -14.07 -1.80 38.63
N GLY A 74 -15.05 -1.01 39.08
CA GLY A 74 -14.84 -0.01 40.13
C GLY A 74 -13.69 0.95 39.78
N ASP A 75 -12.82 1.23 40.75
CA ASP A 75 -11.62 2.06 40.56
C ASP A 75 -10.36 1.26 40.18
N LYS A 76 -10.53 0.01 39.72
CA LYS A 76 -9.41 -0.91 39.43
C LYS A 76 -9.38 -1.32 37.96
N VAL A 77 -8.16 -1.57 37.49
CA VAL A 77 -7.88 -2.09 36.15
C VAL A 77 -7.36 -3.52 36.25
N ASN A 78 -8.05 -4.45 35.58
CA ASN A 78 -7.67 -5.84 35.44
C ASN A 78 -6.79 -6.00 34.19
N TRP A 79 -5.48 -6.13 34.40
CA TRP A 79 -4.49 -6.14 33.32
C TRP A 79 -4.42 -7.50 32.62
N GLY A 80 -4.74 -7.48 31.32
CA GLY A 80 -4.43 -8.53 30.37
C GLY A 80 -3.19 -8.23 29.54
N TRP A 81 -2.87 -9.12 28.60
CA TRP A 81 -1.75 -8.97 27.66
C TRP A 81 -2.13 -9.45 26.26
N ASN A 82 -1.44 -8.92 25.27
CA ASN A 82 -1.56 -9.24 23.85
C ASN A 82 -0.17 -9.29 23.22
N ALA A 83 0.02 -10.20 22.27
CA ALA A 83 1.17 -10.25 21.40
C ALA A 83 0.74 -10.60 19.98
N TYR A 84 1.41 -10.01 18.99
CA TYR A 84 1.17 -10.29 17.58
C TYR A 84 2.48 -10.50 16.83
N ALA A 85 2.37 -11.28 15.76
CA ALA A 85 3.35 -11.35 14.70
C ALA A 85 2.62 -11.26 13.36
N SER A 86 3.16 -10.49 12.41
CA SER A 86 2.58 -10.35 11.08
C SER A 86 3.65 -10.40 9.99
N ILE A 87 3.20 -10.81 8.80
CA ILE A 87 3.92 -10.65 7.56
C ILE A 87 3.15 -9.62 6.76
N ASP A 88 3.81 -8.52 6.43
CA ASP A 88 3.18 -7.38 5.79
C ASP A 88 3.72 -7.23 4.37
N LYS A 89 2.81 -6.95 3.44
CA LYS A 89 3.11 -6.70 2.04
C LYS A 89 2.62 -5.32 1.67
N GLN A 90 3.53 -4.43 1.32
CA GLN A 90 3.20 -3.14 0.75
C GLN A 90 2.86 -3.31 -0.74
N ILE A 91 1.64 -2.95 -1.14
CA ILE A 91 1.17 -3.01 -2.54
C ILE A 91 1.46 -1.69 -3.26
N SER A 92 1.28 -0.56 -2.57
CA SER A 92 1.62 0.78 -3.03
C SER A 92 2.21 1.60 -1.88
N HIS A 93 2.72 2.80 -2.15
CA HIS A 93 3.20 3.72 -1.10
C HIS A 93 2.12 4.08 -0.06
N THR A 94 0.83 3.91 -0.38
CA THR A 94 -0.30 4.20 0.53
C THR A 94 -0.99 2.95 1.09
N PHE A 95 -0.96 1.81 0.38
CA PHE A 95 -1.75 0.64 0.73
C PHE A 95 -0.90 -0.63 0.86
N GLY A 96 -1.16 -1.41 1.91
CA GLY A 96 -0.55 -2.69 2.21
C GLY A 96 -1.55 -3.72 2.71
N ILE A 97 -1.09 -4.95 2.87
CA ILE A 97 -1.86 -6.08 3.38
C ILE A 97 -1.03 -6.78 4.45
N ASP A 98 -1.62 -7.05 5.62
CA ASP A 98 -0.97 -7.72 6.74
C ASP A 98 -1.65 -9.07 6.98
N LEU A 99 -0.88 -10.16 6.95
CA LEU A 99 -1.30 -11.44 7.49
C LEU A 99 -0.81 -11.52 8.94
N GLN A 100 -1.73 -11.47 9.89
CA GLN A 100 -1.41 -11.37 11.32
C GLN A 100 -1.85 -12.61 12.08
N TYR A 101 -0.97 -13.09 12.96
CA TYR A 101 -1.32 -13.98 14.05
C TYR A 101 -1.22 -13.23 15.37
N GLN A 102 -2.26 -13.33 16.18
CA GLN A 102 -2.38 -12.60 17.45
C GLN A 102 -2.81 -13.56 18.55
N MET A 103 -2.26 -13.39 19.75
CA MET A 103 -2.68 -14.12 20.94
C MET A 103 -2.70 -13.20 22.16
N GLY A 104 -3.50 -13.56 23.16
CA GLY A 104 -3.51 -12.79 24.40
C GLY A 104 -4.40 -13.41 25.47
N GLU A 105 -4.44 -12.71 26.60
CA GLU A 105 -5.33 -12.98 27.72
C GLU A 105 -5.92 -11.67 28.21
N THR A 106 -7.24 -11.56 28.32
CA THR A 106 -7.90 -10.49 29.08
C THR A 106 -8.33 -10.99 30.44
N LYS A 107 -8.43 -10.06 31.40
CA LYS A 107 -8.98 -10.29 32.73
C LYS A 107 -10.09 -9.30 32.97
N GLN A 108 -11.21 -9.76 33.49
CA GLN A 108 -12.40 -8.93 33.60
C GLN A 108 -13.23 -9.33 34.82
N GLN A 109 -14.09 -8.40 35.25
CA GLN A 109 -14.98 -8.59 36.39
C GLN A 109 -16.37 -8.04 36.09
N ALA A 110 -17.37 -8.59 36.75
CA ALA A 110 -18.75 -8.14 36.69
C ALA A 110 -19.50 -8.45 37.99
N GLU A 111 -20.60 -7.76 38.19
CA GLU A 111 -21.54 -7.96 39.29
C GLU A 111 -22.97 -7.91 38.74
N LEU A 112 -23.84 -8.78 39.24
CA LEU A 112 -25.25 -8.79 38.86
C LEU A 112 -26.07 -8.02 39.91
N ALA A 113 -26.32 -6.74 39.64
CA ALA A 113 -27.00 -5.84 40.58
C ALA A 113 -28.40 -6.31 41.05
N THR A 114 -29.06 -7.15 40.27
CA THR A 114 -30.43 -7.63 40.54
C THR A 114 -30.49 -9.03 41.15
N ASN A 115 -29.35 -9.70 41.37
CA ASN A 115 -29.29 -11.06 41.90
C ASN A 115 -28.55 -11.08 43.25
N PRO A 116 -29.27 -11.11 44.40
CA PRO A 116 -28.67 -11.11 45.73
C PRO A 116 -27.79 -12.33 46.05
N ALA A 117 -27.84 -13.37 45.22
CA ALA A 117 -27.02 -14.57 45.37
C ALA A 117 -25.74 -14.53 44.51
N ALA A 118 -25.55 -13.50 43.69
CA ALA A 118 -24.37 -13.32 42.85
C ALA A 118 -23.36 -12.39 43.52
N GLY A 119 -22.09 -12.79 43.48
CA GLY A 119 -20.98 -12.00 43.98
C GLY A 119 -20.29 -11.27 42.84
N ILE A 120 -19.05 -10.85 43.11
CA ILE A 120 -18.18 -10.32 42.07
C ILE A 120 -17.60 -11.51 41.29
N ALA A 121 -17.98 -11.62 40.02
CA ALA A 121 -17.37 -12.57 39.09
C ALA A 121 -16.00 -12.08 38.63
N ASN A 122 -15.08 -13.03 38.53
CA ASN A 122 -13.81 -12.88 37.83
C ASN A 122 -13.83 -13.75 36.60
N ALA A 123 -13.51 -13.20 35.43
CA ALA A 123 -13.36 -13.97 34.21
C ALA A 123 -12.03 -13.71 33.50
N TRP A 124 -11.59 -14.74 32.78
CA TRP A 124 -10.37 -14.76 32.01
C TRP A 124 -10.68 -15.24 30.60
N THR A 125 -10.25 -14.50 29.59
CA THR A 125 -10.38 -14.90 28.18
C THR A 125 -9.02 -15.04 27.55
N LYS A 126 -8.64 -16.27 27.19
CA LYS A 126 -7.43 -16.55 26.41
C LYS A 126 -7.81 -16.71 24.96
N TYR A 127 -7.21 -15.92 24.07
CA TYR A 127 -7.57 -15.93 22.65
C TYR A 127 -6.37 -16.11 21.75
N LYS A 128 -6.64 -16.64 20.56
CA LYS A 128 -5.74 -16.77 19.42
C LYS A 128 -6.50 -16.38 18.16
N GLN A 129 -5.84 -15.67 17.26
CA GLN A 129 -6.48 -15.07 16.09
C GLN A 129 -5.54 -15.19 14.91
N ILE A 130 -6.11 -15.48 13.74
CA ILE A 130 -5.46 -15.35 12.44
C ILE A 130 -6.32 -14.39 11.63
N SER A 131 -5.75 -13.27 11.22
CA SER A 131 -6.46 -12.21 10.50
C SER A 131 -5.71 -11.73 9.27
N LEU A 132 -6.49 -11.24 8.30
CA LEU A 132 -6.00 -10.51 7.14
C LEU A 132 -6.48 -9.07 7.27
N LEU A 133 -5.55 -8.12 7.24
CA LEU A 133 -5.83 -6.69 7.41
C LEU A 133 -5.38 -5.92 6.17
N GLY A 134 -6.15 -4.91 5.77
CA GLY A 134 -5.63 -3.84 4.93
C GLY A 134 -4.91 -2.79 5.80
N ASP A 135 -3.72 -2.37 5.37
CA ASP A 135 -2.94 -1.25 5.95
C ASP A 135 -3.07 -0.03 5.03
N ILE A 136 -3.57 1.09 5.56
CA ILE A 136 -3.58 2.40 4.90
C ILE A 136 -2.59 3.33 5.60
N ASN A 137 -1.57 3.75 4.87
CA ASN A 137 -0.62 4.78 5.30
C ASN A 137 -1.19 6.17 5.02
N PHE A 138 -1.88 6.74 6.02
CA PHE A 138 -2.51 8.06 5.92
C PHE A 138 -1.49 9.18 5.74
N SER A 139 -0.26 9.04 6.26
CA SER A 139 0.79 10.05 6.08
C SER A 139 1.22 10.19 4.63
N ASN A 140 1.27 9.10 3.88
CA ASN A 140 1.49 9.15 2.42
C ASN A 140 0.23 9.55 1.65
N LEU A 141 -0.96 9.09 2.07
CA LEU A 141 -2.21 9.39 1.37
C LEU A 141 -2.56 10.88 1.44
N LEU A 142 -2.38 11.50 2.60
CA LEU A 142 -2.70 12.90 2.87
C LEU A 142 -1.47 13.81 2.74
N ARG A 143 -0.44 13.34 2.02
CA ARG A 143 0.80 14.08 1.86
C ARG A 143 0.55 15.35 1.08
N ARG A 144 0.99 16.47 1.66
CA ARG A 144 0.96 17.76 0.98
C ARG A 144 2.08 17.86 -0.05
N VAL A 145 1.75 18.41 -1.22
CA VAL A 145 2.67 18.63 -2.34
C VAL A 145 3.78 19.64 -2.04
N ASP A 146 3.55 20.58 -1.13
CA ASP A 146 4.51 21.62 -0.77
C ASP A 146 5.48 21.21 0.34
N ASN A 147 5.27 20.05 0.98
CA ASN A 147 6.14 19.57 2.04
C ASN A 147 7.28 18.71 1.48
N LYS A 148 8.48 19.28 1.48
CA LYS A 148 9.72 18.63 0.99
C LYS A 148 10.52 17.90 2.08
N SER A 149 10.05 17.92 3.34
CA SER A 149 10.79 17.30 4.44
C SER A 149 10.65 15.77 4.42
N PRO A 150 11.75 15.00 4.60
CA PRO A 150 11.64 13.58 4.86
C PRO A 150 10.94 13.38 6.22
N TYR A 151 9.79 12.72 6.21
CA TYR A 151 9.09 12.40 7.45
C TYR A 151 9.58 11.05 7.97
N ARG A 152 9.77 10.96 9.29
CA ARG A 152 10.13 9.72 9.98
C ARG A 152 8.96 9.10 10.74
N TRP A 153 7.82 9.77 10.78
CA TRP A 153 6.61 9.31 11.47
C TRP A 153 5.47 9.11 10.48
N ALA A 154 4.85 7.93 10.49
CA ALA A 154 3.72 7.59 9.64
C ALA A 154 2.51 7.20 10.48
N LEU A 155 1.34 7.77 10.19
CA LEU A 155 0.07 7.33 10.72
C LEU A 155 -0.51 6.25 9.79
N HIS A 156 -0.92 5.14 10.38
CA HIS A 156 -1.48 3.99 9.71
C HIS A 156 -2.87 3.65 10.25
N GLY A 157 -3.74 3.18 9.38
CA GLY A 157 -5.02 2.57 9.72
C GLY A 157 -5.07 1.13 9.26
N TYR A 158 -5.58 0.25 10.11
CA TYR A 158 -5.75 -1.17 9.84
C TYR A 158 -7.22 -1.54 9.93
N LEU A 159 -7.71 -2.31 8.96
CA LEU A 159 -9.06 -2.87 9.02
C LEU A 159 -9.06 -4.26 8.39
N GLY A 160 -9.69 -5.20 9.06
CA GLY A 160 -9.90 -6.53 8.51
C GLY A 160 -10.54 -7.48 9.50
N GLY A 161 -10.33 -8.77 9.27
CA GLY A 161 -10.93 -9.82 10.07
C GLY A 161 -10.36 -11.18 9.74
N GLY A 162 -10.87 -12.19 10.42
CA GLY A 162 -10.40 -13.55 10.25
C GLY A 162 -11.08 -14.50 11.20
N LEU A 163 -10.34 -15.49 11.68
CA LEU A 163 -10.86 -16.52 12.58
C LEU A 163 -10.25 -16.34 13.96
N MET A 164 -11.06 -16.54 15.00
CA MET A 164 -10.61 -16.52 16.38
C MET A 164 -10.96 -17.81 17.11
N ALA A 165 -10.04 -18.26 17.95
CA ALA A 165 -10.30 -19.29 18.95
C ALA A 165 -10.12 -18.66 20.32
N PHE A 166 -10.98 -18.97 21.26
CA PHE A 166 -10.85 -18.46 22.61
C PHE A 166 -11.35 -19.45 23.65
N LYS A 167 -10.78 -19.34 24.85
CA LYS A 167 -11.19 -20.08 26.03
C LYS A 167 -11.52 -19.10 27.12
N THR A 168 -12.73 -19.21 27.66
CA THR A 168 -13.18 -18.39 28.78
C THR A 168 -13.36 -19.24 30.02
N GLU A 169 -13.11 -18.63 31.17
CA GLU A 169 -13.45 -19.17 32.48
C GLU A 169 -13.95 -18.02 33.34
N LEU A 170 -15.15 -18.17 33.91
CA LEU A 170 -15.74 -17.22 34.84
C LEU A 170 -16.02 -17.92 36.17
N ILE A 171 -15.58 -17.27 37.26
CA ILE A 171 -15.79 -17.71 38.64
C ILE A 171 -16.45 -16.58 39.43
N ASP A 172 -17.65 -16.83 39.94
CA ASP A 172 -18.34 -15.99 40.93
C ASP A 172 -17.90 -16.40 42.35
N ASN A 173 -17.62 -15.40 43.20
CA ASN A 173 -17.15 -15.58 44.58
C ASN A 173 -18.24 -15.84 45.63
N ASP A 174 -19.50 -15.50 45.34
CA ASP A 174 -20.62 -15.64 46.28
C ASP A 174 -21.69 -16.62 45.77
N ALA A 175 -21.95 -16.63 44.46
CA ALA A 175 -22.89 -17.56 43.88
C ALA A 175 -22.39 -19.00 43.97
N SER A 176 -22.97 -19.75 44.91
CA SER A 176 -23.12 -21.20 44.90
C SER A 176 -22.03 -21.95 44.11
N ARG A 177 -20.77 -21.80 44.55
CA ARG A 177 -19.60 -22.63 44.15
C ARG A 177 -19.89 -24.15 44.25
N TRP A 178 -21.03 -24.50 44.85
CA TRP A 178 -21.51 -25.82 45.22
C TRP A 178 -22.84 -26.22 44.56
N SER A 179 -23.43 -25.43 43.64
CA SER A 179 -24.62 -25.88 42.89
C SER A 179 -24.19 -26.97 41.91
N THR A 180 -24.50 -28.22 42.22
CA THR A 180 -24.17 -29.39 41.36
C THR A 180 -25.29 -29.77 40.40
N ASN A 181 -26.49 -29.21 40.57
CA ASN A 181 -27.63 -29.49 39.69
C ASN A 181 -28.59 -28.28 39.55
N PRO A 182 -28.48 -27.49 38.47
CA PRO A 182 -27.44 -27.55 37.45
C PRO A 182 -26.09 -26.99 37.96
N PRO A 183 -24.94 -27.39 37.37
CA PRO A 183 -23.67 -26.70 37.56
C PRO A 183 -23.81 -25.25 37.07
N ARG A 184 -23.50 -24.28 37.93
CA ARG A 184 -23.65 -22.84 37.60
C ARG A 184 -22.32 -22.13 37.41
N ILE A 185 -21.30 -22.51 38.18
CA ILE A 185 -19.96 -21.92 38.18
C ILE A 185 -18.94 -23.09 38.31
N PRO A 186 -17.80 -23.09 37.59
CA PRO A 186 -17.37 -22.08 36.63
C PRO A 186 -18.14 -22.15 35.31
N ILE A 187 -18.40 -21.00 34.70
CA ILE A 187 -18.84 -20.91 33.30
C ILE A 187 -17.58 -21.01 32.45
N LYS A 188 -17.57 -21.94 31.49
CA LYS A 188 -16.43 -22.17 30.61
C LYS A 188 -16.91 -22.28 29.18
N ASN A 189 -16.27 -21.53 28.30
CA ASN A 189 -16.41 -21.71 26.86
C ASN A 189 -15.07 -22.11 26.23
N ASP A 190 -15.12 -22.95 25.21
CA ASP A 190 -13.96 -23.39 24.41
C ASP A 190 -14.30 -23.30 22.93
N GLN A 191 -14.23 -22.07 22.40
CA GLN A 191 -14.40 -21.78 21.00
C GLN A 191 -13.12 -22.14 20.24
N LYS A 192 -13.24 -23.07 19.28
CA LYS A 192 -12.11 -23.50 18.43
C LYS A 192 -12.10 -22.72 17.12
N PHE A 193 -10.99 -22.81 16.40
CA PHE A 193 -10.92 -22.26 15.05
C PHE A 193 -11.85 -23.02 14.11
N GLU A 194 -12.95 -22.36 13.77
CA GLU A 194 -13.97 -22.89 12.85
C GLU A 194 -14.43 -21.78 11.90
N LEU A 195 -15.06 -22.13 10.78
CA LEU A 195 -15.54 -21.13 9.81
C LEU A 195 -16.61 -20.19 10.39
N SER A 196 -17.29 -20.60 11.47
CA SER A 196 -18.25 -19.81 12.23
C SER A 196 -17.59 -18.85 13.23
N SER A 197 -16.32 -19.04 13.56
CA SER A 197 -15.58 -18.24 14.55
C SER A 197 -15.02 -16.93 13.98
N PHE A 198 -15.79 -16.30 13.09
CA PHE A 198 -15.35 -15.08 12.40
C PHE A 198 -15.35 -13.90 13.35
N PHE A 199 -14.32 -13.08 13.26
CA PHE A 199 -14.19 -11.84 14.01
C PHE A 199 -13.67 -10.74 13.10
N TRP A 200 -13.87 -9.48 13.49
CA TRP A 200 -13.24 -8.35 12.82
C TRP A 200 -12.43 -7.51 13.79
N GLN A 201 -11.44 -6.82 13.25
CA GLN A 201 -10.60 -5.91 14.01
C GLN A 201 -10.30 -4.64 13.21
N ALA A 202 -10.15 -3.54 13.92
CA ALA A 202 -9.63 -2.29 13.40
C ALA A 202 -8.50 -1.81 14.28
N ALA A 203 -7.49 -1.17 13.71
CA ALA A 203 -6.42 -0.57 14.50
C ALA A 203 -5.98 0.77 13.92
N VAL A 204 -5.46 1.62 14.79
CA VAL A 204 -4.68 2.80 14.40
C VAL A 204 -3.24 2.59 14.85
N GLY A 205 -2.29 2.89 13.97
CA GLY A 205 -0.87 2.69 14.22
C GLY A 205 -0.07 3.96 14.00
N LEU A 206 0.94 4.17 14.83
CA LEU A 206 1.98 5.17 14.63
C LEU A 206 3.31 4.45 14.41
N LYS A 207 3.86 4.54 13.20
CA LYS A 207 5.16 3.98 12.84
C LYS A 207 6.24 5.05 12.84
N TYR A 208 7.43 4.71 13.31
CA TYR A 208 8.63 5.54 13.27
C TYR A 208 9.77 4.85 12.52
N ASN A 209 10.30 5.51 11.50
CA ASN A 209 11.40 5.02 10.70
C ASN A 209 12.75 5.17 11.43
N VAL A 210 13.17 4.11 12.09
CA VAL A 210 14.44 4.07 12.84
C VAL A 210 15.61 3.93 11.88
N SER A 211 15.52 3.01 10.92
CA SER A 211 16.58 2.73 9.96
C SER A 211 16.04 2.09 8.67
N LYS A 212 16.92 1.86 7.70
CA LYS A 212 16.57 1.12 6.47
C LYS A 212 16.05 -0.31 6.72
N LEU A 213 16.30 -0.87 7.92
CA LEU A 213 15.93 -2.26 8.27
C LEU A 213 14.79 -2.35 9.27
N VAL A 214 14.58 -1.33 10.10
CA VAL A 214 13.68 -1.43 11.27
C VAL A 214 12.83 -0.19 11.39
N ASP A 215 11.54 -0.39 11.66
CA ASP A 215 10.61 0.59 12.18
C ASP A 215 10.21 0.25 13.61
N LEU A 216 9.96 1.28 14.41
CA LEU A 216 9.25 1.16 15.69
C LEU A 216 7.76 1.40 15.42
N GLU A 217 6.90 0.66 16.09
CA GLU A 217 5.45 0.75 15.88
C GLU A 217 4.70 0.78 17.21
N ALA A 218 3.69 1.64 17.29
CA ALA A 218 2.68 1.60 18.34
C ALA A 218 1.31 1.37 17.68
N ARG A 219 0.53 0.37 18.12
CA ARG A 219 -0.86 0.15 17.63
C ARG A 219 -1.86 0.22 18.77
N VAL A 220 -3.03 0.79 18.51
CA VAL A 220 -4.24 0.60 19.30
C VAL A 220 -5.17 -0.27 18.48
N ILE A 221 -5.46 -1.47 18.95
CA ILE A 221 -6.24 -2.49 18.23
C ILE A 221 -7.57 -2.65 18.95
N TYR A 222 -8.66 -2.51 18.21
CA TYR A 222 -10.00 -2.88 18.62
C TYR A 222 -10.36 -4.22 17.96
N ILE A 223 -10.84 -5.15 18.78
CA ILE A 223 -11.28 -6.49 18.39
C ILE A 223 -12.76 -6.57 18.71
N ASN A 224 -13.55 -7.03 17.76
CA ASN A 224 -14.95 -7.40 17.97
C ASN A 224 -15.11 -8.88 17.62
N SER A 225 -15.50 -9.67 18.62
CA SER A 225 -15.57 -11.14 18.49
C SER A 225 -16.72 -11.63 17.63
N MET A 226 -17.76 -10.81 17.45
CA MET A 226 -19.06 -11.22 16.90
C MET A 226 -19.70 -12.40 17.67
N ASP A 227 -19.29 -12.57 18.92
CA ASP A 227 -19.58 -13.72 19.76
C ASP A 227 -19.72 -13.19 21.20
N GLU A 228 -20.85 -13.50 21.84
CA GLU A 228 -21.27 -12.99 23.15
C GLU A 228 -20.60 -13.76 24.29
N GLU A 229 -19.99 -14.90 24.00
CA GLU A 229 -19.30 -15.72 24.98
C GLU A 229 -17.84 -15.30 25.16
N PHE A 230 -17.36 -14.32 24.38
CA PHE A 230 -15.95 -13.93 24.34
C PHE A 230 -15.49 -13.25 25.63
N ASP A 231 -16.34 -12.53 26.33
CA ASP A 231 -16.01 -11.96 27.64
C ASP A 231 -16.12 -12.95 28.83
N GLY A 232 -16.64 -14.16 28.56
CA GLY A 232 -16.84 -15.21 29.54
C GLY A 232 -18.17 -15.15 30.32
N GLY A 233 -19.09 -14.27 29.93
CA GLY A 233 -20.39 -14.06 30.57
C GLY A 233 -21.38 -15.22 30.42
N GLY A 234 -21.13 -16.10 29.44
CA GLY A 234 -21.89 -17.34 29.22
C GLY A 234 -22.82 -17.28 28.00
N GLU A 235 -23.38 -18.45 27.67
CA GLU A 235 -24.15 -18.73 26.45
C GLU A 235 -25.68 -18.68 26.66
N GLY A 236 -26.13 -18.48 27.90
CA GLY A 236 -27.52 -18.65 28.30
C GLY A 236 -28.34 -17.35 28.28
N ARG A 237 -29.20 -17.17 27.29
CA ARG A 237 -30.14 -16.02 27.25
C ARG A 237 -31.46 -16.19 28.02
N SER A 238 -31.70 -17.35 28.63
CA SER A 238 -32.89 -17.59 29.47
C SER A 238 -32.62 -17.29 30.93
N LEU A 239 -33.38 -16.36 31.52
CA LEU A 239 -33.34 -16.05 32.95
C LEU A 239 -33.95 -17.18 33.80
N ASP A 240 -34.91 -17.92 33.24
CA ASP A 240 -35.60 -19.00 33.92
C ASP A 240 -35.07 -20.37 33.51
N THR A 241 -34.84 -21.24 34.51
CA THR A 241 -34.78 -22.69 34.31
C THR A 241 -35.74 -23.40 35.24
N PRO A 242 -36.18 -24.64 34.91
CA PRO A 242 -37.03 -25.46 35.79
C PRO A 242 -36.44 -25.70 37.19
N THR A 243 -35.16 -25.37 37.38
CA THR A 243 -34.37 -25.58 38.60
C THR A 243 -33.90 -24.26 39.26
N GLY A 244 -34.48 -23.12 38.89
CA GLY A 244 -34.30 -21.80 39.53
C GLY A 244 -33.64 -20.73 38.65
N ASP A 245 -33.42 -19.54 39.21
CA ASP A 245 -32.82 -18.38 38.54
C ASP A 245 -31.41 -18.72 38.03
N ARG A 246 -31.17 -18.53 36.73
CA ARG A 246 -29.83 -18.67 36.15
C ARG A 246 -28.99 -17.41 36.40
N ILE A 247 -27.68 -17.62 36.50
CA ILE A 247 -26.68 -16.56 36.59
C ILE A 247 -26.18 -16.33 35.18
N ASN A 248 -26.64 -15.26 34.55
CA ASN A 248 -26.32 -14.93 33.16
C ASN A 248 -25.59 -13.58 33.14
N TYR A 249 -24.27 -13.61 33.14
CA TYR A 249 -23.46 -12.39 33.06
C TYR A 249 -23.54 -11.76 31.67
N ASN A 250 -23.76 -12.56 30.62
CA ASN A 250 -23.97 -12.11 29.25
C ASN A 250 -25.27 -11.31 29.02
N LEU A 251 -26.12 -11.15 30.03
CA LEU A 251 -27.36 -10.37 29.95
C LEU A 251 -27.27 -9.01 30.64
N ILE A 252 -26.07 -8.59 31.09
CA ILE A 252 -25.86 -7.26 31.68
C ILE A 252 -26.14 -6.16 30.65
N ASN A 253 -25.85 -6.43 29.37
CA ASN A 253 -26.14 -5.61 28.21
C ASN A 253 -26.72 -6.50 27.10
N ASP A 254 -27.69 -5.98 26.34
CA ASP A 254 -28.34 -6.73 25.25
C ASP A 254 -27.51 -6.74 23.94
N SER A 255 -26.18 -6.79 24.07
CA SER A 255 -25.28 -6.95 22.93
C SER A 255 -25.26 -8.42 22.48
N TYR A 256 -24.93 -8.65 21.21
CA TYR A 256 -24.70 -10.00 20.66
C TYR A 256 -23.21 -10.22 20.33
N SER A 257 -22.34 -9.38 20.86
CA SER A 257 -20.91 -9.43 20.64
C SER A 257 -20.18 -8.67 21.72
N ASP A 258 -19.00 -9.18 22.05
CA ASP A 258 -18.05 -8.48 22.91
C ASP A 258 -16.88 -7.89 22.14
N GLY A 259 -16.26 -6.90 22.76
CA GLY A 259 -15.12 -6.20 22.22
C GLY A 259 -13.99 -6.00 23.21
N ALA A 260 -12.78 -6.22 22.74
CA ALA A 260 -11.54 -5.97 23.46
C ALA A 260 -10.71 -4.88 22.79
N MET A 261 -9.94 -4.14 23.59
CA MET A 261 -8.94 -3.21 23.11
C MET A 261 -7.55 -3.66 23.57
N SER A 262 -6.56 -3.59 22.69
CA SER A 262 -5.16 -3.76 23.04
C SER A 262 -4.32 -2.56 22.62
N PHE A 263 -3.28 -2.29 23.40
CA PHE A 263 -2.31 -1.23 23.15
C PHE A 263 -0.96 -1.92 23.02
N THR A 264 -0.32 -1.82 21.88
CA THR A 264 0.88 -2.61 21.59
C THR A 264 2.03 -1.71 21.17
N LEU A 265 3.23 -2.12 21.57
CA LEU A 265 4.49 -1.61 21.04
C LEU A 265 5.20 -2.76 20.31
N GLY A 266 5.75 -2.46 19.14
CA GLY A 266 6.33 -3.47 18.26
C GLY A 266 7.46 -2.95 17.39
N LEU A 267 8.12 -3.88 16.73
CA LEU A 267 9.16 -3.64 15.75
C LEU A 267 8.72 -4.24 14.41
N SER A 268 8.94 -3.50 13.33
CA SER A 268 8.74 -3.98 11.97
C SER A 268 10.08 -4.07 11.24
N PHE A 269 10.41 -5.25 10.76
CA PHE A 269 11.66 -5.55 10.07
C PHE A 269 11.42 -5.53 8.56
N LYS A 270 12.02 -4.57 7.86
CA LYS A 270 11.95 -4.42 6.41
C LYS A 270 12.81 -5.47 5.73
N LEU A 271 12.22 -6.24 4.82
CA LEU A 271 12.89 -7.33 4.12
C LEU A 271 13.22 -6.93 2.68
N GLY A 272 14.46 -7.17 2.29
CA GLY A 272 14.93 -7.02 0.92
C GLY A 272 16.28 -6.31 0.80
N LYS A 273 16.73 -6.13 -0.44
CA LYS A 273 18.07 -5.62 -0.77
C LYS A 273 18.11 -4.13 -1.08
N HIS A 274 16.95 -3.48 -1.23
CA HIS A 274 16.87 -2.06 -1.56
C HIS A 274 17.12 -1.20 -0.31
N ASN A 275 17.57 0.03 -0.52
CA ASN A 275 17.88 0.95 0.58
C ASN A 275 16.63 1.56 1.22
N THR A 276 15.52 1.58 0.51
CA THR A 276 14.27 2.22 0.94
C THR A 276 13.11 1.22 0.84
N HIS A 277 12.19 1.32 1.79
CA HIS A 277 10.96 0.54 1.80
C HIS A 277 9.82 1.39 1.23
N LEU A 278 8.93 0.77 0.45
CA LEU A 278 7.87 1.43 -0.32
C LEU A 278 6.94 2.28 0.56
N ALA A 279 6.67 1.84 1.79
CA ALA A 279 5.88 2.59 2.78
C ALA A 279 6.46 3.95 3.18
N TRP A 280 7.76 4.17 2.95
CA TRP A 280 8.48 5.42 3.29
C TRP A 280 8.87 6.22 2.05
N HIS A 281 8.43 5.80 0.87
CA HIS A 281 8.79 6.45 -0.38
C HIS A 281 7.78 7.54 -0.75
N ASP A 282 8.29 8.71 -1.16
CA ASP A 282 7.50 9.80 -1.72
C ASP A 282 7.42 9.70 -3.24
N PRO A 283 6.26 9.37 -3.85
CA PRO A 283 6.15 9.35 -5.30
C PRO A 283 6.32 10.75 -5.93
N LEU A 284 6.00 11.83 -5.22
CA LEU A 284 6.09 13.19 -5.77
C LEU A 284 7.53 13.66 -5.91
N GLN A 285 8.40 13.23 -4.99
CA GLN A 285 9.82 13.57 -5.04
C GLN A 285 10.49 13.04 -6.31
N GLU A 286 10.12 11.83 -6.77
CA GLU A 286 10.60 11.28 -8.04
C GLU A 286 10.15 12.13 -9.24
N VAL A 287 8.89 12.56 -9.24
CA VAL A 287 8.34 13.41 -10.32
C VAL A 287 9.06 14.76 -10.36
N TYR A 288 9.19 15.42 -9.21
CA TYR A 288 9.89 16.70 -9.12
C TYR A 288 11.37 16.60 -9.47
N GLY A 289 12.04 15.52 -9.06
CA GLY A 289 13.44 15.26 -9.45
C GLY A 289 13.59 15.19 -10.95
N ARG A 290 12.75 14.40 -11.63
CA ARG A 290 12.77 14.32 -13.10
C ARG A 290 12.46 15.63 -13.79
N MET A 291 11.49 16.39 -13.27
CA MET A 291 11.16 17.71 -13.81
C MET A 291 12.34 18.68 -13.67
N TYR A 292 13.01 18.67 -12.52
CA TYR A 292 14.19 19.49 -12.27
C TYR A 292 15.36 19.08 -13.18
N ASP A 293 15.58 17.79 -13.36
CA ASP A 293 16.61 17.27 -14.26
C ASP A 293 16.31 17.71 -15.70
N LEU A 294 15.07 17.62 -16.15
CA LEU A 294 14.66 18.07 -17.49
C LEU A 294 14.78 19.59 -17.67
N GLU A 295 14.44 20.38 -16.65
CA GLU A 295 14.55 21.85 -16.69
C GLU A 295 16.01 22.31 -16.73
N ASN A 296 16.91 21.62 -16.03
CA ASN A 296 18.33 21.96 -15.98
C ASN A 296 19.20 21.20 -16.98
N THR A 297 18.65 20.22 -17.68
CA THR A 297 19.32 19.64 -18.83
C THR A 297 19.33 20.71 -19.91
N SER A 298 20.47 21.37 -20.08
CA SER A 298 20.66 22.31 -21.18
C SER A 298 20.39 21.56 -22.48
N THR A 299 19.38 21.99 -23.23
CA THR A 299 19.28 21.66 -24.64
C THR A 299 20.45 22.38 -25.31
N GLU A 300 21.63 21.77 -25.28
CA GLU A 300 22.71 22.14 -26.18
C GLU A 300 22.20 21.78 -27.57
N LEU A 301 21.47 22.72 -28.17
CA LEU A 301 21.11 22.65 -29.57
C LEU A 301 22.43 22.80 -30.31
N VAL A 302 23.09 21.67 -30.59
CA VAL A 302 24.28 21.65 -31.43
C VAL A 302 23.80 21.99 -32.84
N VAL A 303 23.86 23.28 -33.17
CA VAL A 303 23.64 23.78 -34.52
C VAL A 303 24.97 23.67 -35.24
N CYS A 304 24.99 23.00 -36.40
CA CYS A 304 26.20 22.84 -37.22
C CYS A 304 27.28 21.99 -36.53
N GLU A 305 26.94 20.76 -36.13
CA GLU A 305 27.88 19.77 -35.57
C GLU A 305 29.05 19.52 -36.53
N LYS A 306 28.76 19.46 -37.83
CA LYS A 306 29.77 19.24 -38.88
C LYS A 306 30.47 20.51 -39.37
N GLY A 307 29.97 21.70 -38.99
CA GLY A 307 30.48 22.99 -39.45
C GLY A 307 29.87 23.45 -40.78
N ASP A 308 30.59 24.34 -41.47
CA ASP A 308 30.32 24.88 -42.80
C ASP A 308 31.69 24.92 -43.52
N MET A 309 32.00 23.88 -44.30
CA MET A 309 33.35 23.66 -44.83
C MET A 309 33.69 24.55 -46.02
N ASP A 310 32.71 24.82 -46.87
CA ASP A 310 32.85 25.65 -48.07
C ASP A 310 32.55 27.14 -47.83
N ASN A 311 32.06 27.48 -46.63
CA ASN A 311 31.75 28.83 -46.14
C ASN A 311 30.68 29.52 -46.99
N ASP A 312 29.68 28.77 -47.45
CA ASP A 312 28.54 29.31 -48.19
C ASP A 312 27.42 29.88 -47.30
N GLY A 313 27.49 29.63 -45.99
CA GLY A 313 26.55 30.10 -44.97
C GLY A 313 25.46 29.10 -44.60
N VAL A 314 25.49 27.88 -45.14
CA VAL A 314 24.63 26.75 -44.77
C VAL A 314 25.49 25.65 -44.18
N CYS A 315 25.08 25.15 -43.01
CA CYS A 315 25.89 24.14 -42.33
C CYS A 315 25.82 22.78 -43.02
N ASP A 316 26.94 22.07 -43.07
CA ASP A 316 27.15 20.74 -43.68
C ASP A 316 26.12 19.68 -43.22
N ASP A 317 25.49 19.89 -42.06
CA ASP A 317 24.42 19.02 -41.56
C ASP A 317 23.11 19.14 -42.36
N TRP A 318 22.88 20.28 -42.99
CA TRP A 318 21.67 20.65 -43.75
C TRP A 318 21.96 21.10 -45.18
N ASP A 319 23.23 21.28 -45.51
CA ASP A 319 23.70 21.62 -46.84
C ASP A 319 23.59 20.41 -47.79
N ARG A 320 23.03 20.66 -48.96
CA ARG A 320 22.87 19.67 -50.05
C ARG A 320 24.05 19.68 -51.01
N GLN A 321 24.89 20.72 -51.00
CA GLN A 321 26.03 20.91 -51.87
C GLN A 321 27.27 21.33 -51.04
N LEU A 322 27.90 20.32 -50.42
CA LEU A 322 29.07 20.45 -49.51
C LEU A 322 30.37 21.04 -50.14
N ASP A 323 30.29 21.50 -51.38
CA ASP A 323 31.42 22.00 -52.17
C ASP A 323 31.05 23.21 -53.03
N THR A 324 30.11 24.03 -52.54
CA THR A 324 29.73 25.29 -53.17
C THR A 324 30.97 26.17 -53.40
N PRO A 325 31.18 26.68 -54.63
CA PRO A 325 32.30 27.57 -54.91
C PRO A 325 32.26 28.86 -54.08
N ALA A 326 33.42 29.25 -53.53
CA ALA A 326 33.53 30.47 -52.73
C ALA A 326 33.02 31.71 -53.51
N GLY A 327 32.07 32.44 -52.91
CA GLY A 327 31.44 33.62 -53.50
C GLY A 327 30.20 33.33 -54.34
N ALA A 328 29.82 32.06 -54.54
CA ALA A 328 28.51 31.72 -55.09
C ALA A 328 27.42 32.11 -54.09
N ARG A 329 26.27 32.56 -54.61
CA ARG A 329 25.08 32.78 -53.79
C ARG A 329 24.33 31.46 -53.73
N VAL A 330 23.91 31.05 -52.54
CA VAL A 330 23.17 29.80 -52.32
C VAL A 330 21.75 30.02 -51.86
N ASP A 331 20.91 28.99 -52.00
CA ASP A 331 19.59 28.93 -51.39
C ASP A 331 19.63 28.46 -49.93
N GLY A 332 18.45 28.31 -49.30
CA GLY A 332 18.37 27.85 -47.90
C GLY A 332 18.81 26.40 -47.67
N ALA A 333 19.21 25.68 -48.71
CA ALA A 333 19.72 24.32 -48.66
C ALA A 333 21.20 24.23 -49.09
N GLY A 334 21.89 25.36 -49.27
CA GLY A 334 23.31 25.43 -49.62
C GLY A 334 23.61 25.16 -51.10
N VAL A 335 22.59 25.13 -51.96
CA VAL A 335 22.80 24.89 -53.40
C VAL A 335 23.07 26.21 -54.12
N ALA A 336 24.12 26.26 -54.93
CA ALA A 336 24.46 27.43 -55.75
C ALA A 336 23.31 27.80 -56.70
N LEU A 337 22.98 29.09 -56.75
CA LEU A 337 21.91 29.62 -57.59
C LEU A 337 22.28 29.52 -59.08
N ASP A 338 21.31 29.07 -59.87
CA ASP A 338 21.28 29.05 -61.33
C ASP A 338 19.87 29.53 -61.71
N LEU A 339 19.74 30.82 -62.03
CA LEU A 339 18.45 31.48 -62.16
C LEU A 339 17.71 31.12 -63.46
N ASP A 340 18.44 30.86 -64.55
CA ASP A 340 17.87 30.52 -65.85
C ASP A 340 17.90 29.01 -66.18
N LEU A 341 18.49 28.21 -65.29
CA LEU A 341 18.50 26.75 -65.29
C LEU A 341 19.24 26.16 -66.50
N ASP A 342 20.27 26.85 -67.00
CA ASP A 342 21.09 26.40 -68.12
C ASP A 342 22.24 25.45 -67.71
N GLY A 343 22.45 25.27 -66.41
CA GLY A 343 23.47 24.41 -65.81
C GLY A 343 24.79 25.14 -65.49
N VAL A 344 24.88 26.44 -65.72
CA VAL A 344 25.98 27.31 -65.29
C VAL A 344 25.48 28.16 -64.11
N ILE A 345 26.10 27.99 -62.94
CA ILE A 345 25.74 28.79 -61.76
C ILE A 345 25.92 30.30 -62.03
N ASP A 346 25.09 31.12 -61.39
CA ASP A 346 25.04 32.59 -61.53
C ASP A 346 26.42 33.25 -61.31
N LEU A 347 27.32 32.61 -60.55
CA LEU A 347 28.70 33.08 -60.33
C LEU A 347 29.55 33.06 -61.61
N TYR A 348 29.32 32.09 -62.48
CA TYR A 348 30.08 31.87 -63.73
C TYR A 348 29.28 32.21 -64.98
N ASP A 349 28.00 32.50 -64.84
CA ASP A 349 27.13 32.93 -65.93
C ASP A 349 27.22 34.45 -66.17
N LYS A 350 27.54 34.83 -67.41
CA LYS A 350 27.57 36.24 -67.84
C LYS A 350 26.17 36.79 -68.14
N CYS A 351 25.19 35.93 -68.36
CA CYS A 351 23.84 36.22 -68.78
C CYS A 351 22.77 35.61 -67.86
N VAL A 352 22.92 35.77 -66.53
CA VAL A 352 22.11 35.26 -65.39
C VAL A 352 20.59 35.06 -65.58
N THR A 353 19.96 35.70 -66.57
CA THR A 353 18.51 35.62 -66.81
C THR A 353 18.13 34.97 -68.15
N VAL A 354 19.11 34.56 -68.98
CA VAL A 354 18.90 34.11 -70.36
C VAL A 354 19.81 32.92 -70.67
N ALA A 355 19.20 31.73 -70.67
CA ALA A 355 19.91 30.47 -70.84
C ALA A 355 20.82 30.42 -72.07
N GLY A 356 22.02 29.88 -71.88
CA GLY A 356 23.02 29.67 -72.91
C GLY A 356 23.86 28.41 -72.68
N PRO A 357 24.70 28.04 -73.66
CA PRO A 357 25.60 26.92 -73.46
C PRO A 357 26.77 27.28 -72.54
N GLN A 358 27.27 26.29 -71.78
CA GLN A 358 28.47 26.43 -70.94
C GLN A 358 29.69 26.94 -71.74
N GLU A 359 29.82 26.58 -73.02
CA GLU A 359 30.93 27.05 -73.86
C GLU A 359 30.94 28.57 -74.07
N ASN A 360 29.82 29.26 -73.83
CA ASN A 360 29.69 30.71 -73.93
C ASN A 360 29.50 31.41 -72.58
N ASN A 361 29.81 30.72 -71.47
CA ASN A 361 29.60 31.22 -70.09
C ASN A 361 28.12 31.60 -69.84
N GLY A 362 27.20 30.70 -70.19
CA GLY A 362 25.76 30.85 -69.97
C GLY A 362 25.04 31.88 -70.87
N CYS A 363 25.76 32.58 -71.76
CA CYS A 363 25.12 33.49 -72.71
C CYS A 363 24.64 32.81 -74.00
N PRO A 364 23.51 33.27 -74.60
CA PRO A 364 23.11 32.85 -75.93
C PRO A 364 24.15 33.24 -76.99
N LYS A 365 24.21 32.48 -78.08
CA LYS A 365 25.12 32.74 -79.22
C LYS A 365 24.63 33.85 -80.14
#